data_AF-B7AVL5-F1
#
_entry.id   AF-B7AVL5-F1
#
_cell.length_a   1.000
_cell.length_b   1.000
_cell.length_c   1.000
_cell.angle_alpha   90.00
_cell.angle_beta   90.00
_cell.angle_gamma   90.00
#
_symmetry.space_group_name_H-M   'P 1'
#
loop_
_entity.id
_entity.type
_entity.pdbx_description
1 polymer ?
#
loop_
_entity_poly.entity_id
_entity_poly.type
_entity_poly.pdbx_seq_one_letter_code
_entity_poly.pdbx_strand_id
1 'polypeptide(L)'
;MNTVCNDKINNIPEDFHGIFIVEDKNTFSYDSMKNVDYIKLKKSEKFTPALYHENGGVWEGGSTSRFSPVMTFKLWERFSDSCLEVSESMEVNGKRTFGYDAPIIYKRV
;
A
#
# COMPACT_ATOMS: atom_id res chain seq x y z
N MET A 1 18.72 -11.66 -2.97
CA MET A 1 18.61 -13.12 -2.70
C MET A 1 17.55 -13.28 -1.63
N ASN A 2 16.51 -14.08 -1.87
CA ASN A 2 15.43 -14.30 -0.90
C ASN A 2 15.96 -15.13 0.28
N THR A 3 15.86 -14.62 1.51
CA THR A 3 16.43 -15.27 2.71
C THR A 3 15.31 -15.71 3.64
N VAL A 4 15.31 -16.98 4.03
CA VAL A 4 14.41 -17.51 5.06
C VAL A 4 14.72 -16.84 6.40
N CYS A 5 13.68 -16.42 7.13
CA CYS A 5 13.82 -15.65 8.37
C CYS A 5 12.99 -16.17 9.54
N ASN A 6 12.52 -17.43 9.49
CA ASN A 6 11.74 -18.03 10.59
C ASN A 6 12.48 -17.93 11.94
N ASP A 7 13.79 -18.12 11.91
CA ASP A 7 14.71 -18.02 13.06
C ASP A 7 14.75 -16.62 13.70
N LYS A 8 14.30 -15.59 12.97
CA LYS A 8 14.32 -14.18 13.41
C LYS A 8 12.99 -13.69 13.97
N ILE A 9 11.94 -14.52 13.95
CA ILE A 9 10.59 -14.14 14.39
C ILE A 9 10.35 -14.73 15.78
N ASN A 10 10.13 -13.85 16.75
CA ASN A 10 9.76 -14.27 18.10
C ASN A 10 8.31 -14.79 18.13
N ASN A 11 8.08 -15.88 18.86
CA ASN A 11 6.77 -16.52 19.06
C ASN A 11 6.12 -17.11 17.80
N ILE A 12 6.90 -17.75 16.92
CA ILE A 12 6.31 -18.63 15.90
C ILE A 12 5.63 -19.83 16.58
N PRO A 13 4.36 -20.16 16.25
CA PRO A 13 3.68 -21.36 16.76
C PRO A 13 4.43 -22.65 16.41
N GLU A 14 4.49 -23.62 17.34
CA GLU A 14 5.20 -24.90 17.12
C GLU A 14 4.62 -25.72 15.96
N ASP A 15 3.33 -25.55 15.65
CA ASP A 15 2.61 -26.20 14.56
C ASP A 15 2.70 -25.45 13.22
N PHE A 16 3.47 -24.35 13.17
CA PHE A 16 3.63 -23.58 11.94
C PHE A 16 4.67 -24.20 11.00
N HIS A 17 4.19 -24.76 9.88
CA HIS A 17 5.03 -25.37 8.85
C HIS A 17 5.35 -24.45 7.65
N GLY A 18 5.04 -23.16 7.74
CA GLY A 18 5.31 -22.19 6.67
C GLY A 18 6.75 -21.65 6.67
N ILE A 19 7.12 -20.97 5.58
CA ILE A 19 8.42 -20.28 5.46
C ILE A 19 8.16 -18.77 5.34
N PHE A 20 8.76 -17.99 6.22
CA PHE A 20 8.84 -16.55 6.07
C PHE A 20 10.13 -16.18 5.33
N ILE A 21 9.99 -15.37 4.30
CA ILE A 21 11.09 -14.92 3.46
C ILE A 21 11.19 -13.41 3.58
N VAL A 22 12.39 -12.92 3.88
CA VAL A 22 12.75 -11.51 3.67
C VAL A 22 13.26 -11.41 2.23
N GLU A 23 12.52 -10.68 1.40
CA GLU A 23 13.01 -10.27 0.10
C GLU A 23 13.97 -9.08 0.28
N ASP A 24 15.17 -9.22 -0.26
CA ASP A 24 16.12 -8.12 -0.31
C ASP A 24 15.60 -7.09 -1.33
N LYS A 25 15.27 -5.89 -0.84
CA LYS A 25 14.78 -4.76 -1.63
C LYS A 25 15.72 -4.39 -2.78
N ASN A 26 17.02 -4.69 -2.66
CA ASN A 26 18.00 -4.43 -3.71
C ASN A 26 17.94 -5.45 -4.86
N THR A 27 17.24 -6.57 -4.68
CA THR A 27 17.12 -7.62 -5.69
C THR A 27 15.74 -7.71 -6.34
N PHE A 28 14.79 -6.90 -5.86
CA PHE A 28 13.47 -6.81 -6.48
C PHE A 28 13.52 -5.81 -7.65
N SER A 29 13.64 -6.34 -8.85
CA SER A 29 13.45 -5.62 -10.12
C SER A 29 12.20 -6.12 -10.84
N TYR A 30 11.76 -5.37 -11.86
CA TYR A 30 10.72 -5.84 -12.77
C TYR A 30 11.06 -7.21 -13.37
N ASP A 31 12.31 -7.43 -13.80
CA ASP A 31 12.75 -8.71 -14.37
C ASP A 31 12.68 -9.88 -13.38
N SER A 32 12.82 -9.60 -12.08
CA SER A 32 12.73 -10.61 -11.02
C SER A 32 11.31 -10.85 -10.51
N MET A 33 10.35 -10.01 -10.93
CA MET A 33 8.98 -10.06 -10.45
C MET A 33 8.32 -11.36 -10.92
N LYS A 34 7.93 -12.20 -9.96
CA LYS A 34 7.23 -13.45 -10.24
C LYS A 34 5.78 -13.16 -10.60
N ASN A 35 5.25 -13.93 -11.55
CA ASN A 35 3.81 -13.92 -11.82
C ASN A 35 3.03 -14.30 -10.55
N VAL A 36 2.00 -13.52 -10.26
CA VAL A 36 1.08 -13.77 -9.15
C VAL A 36 -0.20 -14.38 -9.70
N ASP A 37 -0.58 -15.53 -9.17
CA ASP A 37 -1.84 -16.18 -9.51
C ASP A 37 -3.02 -15.37 -8.93
N TYR A 38 -3.87 -14.85 -9.81
CA TYR A 38 -5.01 -14.03 -9.44
C TYR A 38 -5.95 -14.72 -8.44
N ILE A 39 -6.14 -16.04 -8.56
CA ILE A 39 -7.04 -16.82 -7.68
C ILE A 39 -6.50 -16.87 -6.24
N LYS A 40 -5.19 -16.65 -6.06
CA LYS A 40 -4.55 -16.62 -4.74
C LYS A 40 -4.61 -15.24 -4.08
N LEU A 41 -5.08 -14.20 -4.78
CA LEU A 41 -5.24 -12.87 -4.19
C LEU A 41 -6.35 -12.87 -3.14
N LYS A 42 -6.10 -12.23 -2.00
CA LYS A 42 -7.08 -12.04 -0.93
C LYS A 42 -7.49 -10.58 -0.89
N LYS A 43 -8.80 -10.32 -0.92
CA LYS A 43 -9.33 -8.98 -0.72
C LYS A 43 -8.95 -8.48 0.68
N SER A 44 -8.46 -7.26 0.76
CA SER A 44 -8.17 -6.64 2.05
C SER A 44 -9.46 -6.23 2.76
N GLU A 45 -9.56 -6.53 4.05
CA GLU A 45 -10.62 -6.05 4.93
C GLU A 45 -10.28 -4.70 5.58
N LYS A 46 -9.02 -4.26 5.47
CA LYS A 46 -8.52 -3.03 6.10
C LYS A 46 -8.74 -1.78 5.25
N PHE A 47 -8.76 -1.94 3.94
CA PHE A 47 -8.86 -0.82 3.01
C PHE A 47 -10.25 -0.74 2.40
N THR A 48 -10.85 0.45 2.53
CA THR A 48 -12.03 0.82 1.74
C THR A 48 -11.58 1.00 0.29
N PRO A 49 -12.32 0.45 -0.70
CA PRO A 49 -12.01 0.69 -2.10
C PRO A 49 -11.93 2.18 -2.42
N ALA A 50 -10.88 2.58 -3.14
CA ALA A 50 -10.79 3.92 -3.68
C ALA A 50 -11.72 4.07 -4.89
N LEU A 51 -12.46 5.18 -4.92
CA LEU A 51 -13.37 5.53 -6.00
C LEU A 51 -12.80 6.73 -6.75
N TYR A 52 -12.84 6.66 -8.07
CA TYR A 52 -12.29 7.67 -8.95
C TYR A 52 -13.32 8.13 -9.96
N HIS A 53 -13.27 9.41 -10.30
CA HIS A 53 -14.07 10.01 -11.34
C HIS A 53 -13.15 10.57 -12.42
N GLU A 54 -13.52 10.32 -13.67
CA GLU A 54 -12.85 10.87 -14.84
C GLU A 54 -13.46 12.22 -15.19
N ASN A 55 -12.60 13.19 -15.48
CA ASN A 55 -12.99 14.50 -15.98
C ASN A 55 -11.88 15.05 -16.88
N GLY A 56 -12.09 14.97 -18.20
CA GLY A 56 -11.24 15.64 -19.17
C GLY A 56 -9.81 15.10 -19.24
N GLY A 57 -9.65 13.78 -19.17
CA GLY A 57 -8.35 13.10 -19.19
C GLY A 57 -7.63 13.09 -17.85
N VAL A 58 -8.26 13.63 -16.81
CA VAL A 58 -7.77 13.59 -15.43
C VAL A 58 -8.71 12.73 -14.62
N TRP A 59 -8.14 11.81 -13.85
CA TRP A 59 -8.89 11.06 -12.87
C TRP A 59 -8.55 11.53 -11.48
N GLU A 60 -9.58 11.68 -10.66
CA GLU A 60 -9.44 12.12 -9.29
C GLU A 60 -10.30 11.29 -8.36
N GLY A 61 -9.78 11.00 -7.16
CA GLY A 61 -10.48 10.11 -6.26
C GLY A 61 -9.64 9.64 -5.10
N GLY A 62 -10.16 8.67 -4.36
CA GLY A 62 -9.47 8.18 -3.18
C GLY A 62 -10.35 7.35 -2.27
N SER A 63 -9.86 7.12 -1.06
CA SER A 63 -10.55 6.37 -0.02
C SER A 63 -10.29 6.95 1.37
N THR A 64 -11.22 6.68 2.28
CA THR A 64 -10.98 6.78 3.71
C THR A 64 -11.16 5.40 4.32
N SER A 65 -10.07 4.87 4.90
CA SER A 65 -9.99 3.52 5.46
C SER A 65 -9.79 3.60 6.96
N ARG A 66 -10.66 2.94 7.74
CA ARG A 66 -10.55 2.88 9.20
C ARG A 66 -9.83 1.59 9.59
N PHE A 67 -8.57 1.69 10.01
CA PHE A 67 -7.78 0.52 10.41
C PHE A 67 -8.07 0.08 11.85
N SER A 68 -8.56 0.99 12.69
CA SER A 68 -9.01 0.69 14.05
C SER A 68 -10.03 1.73 14.53
N PRO A 69 -10.68 1.56 15.70
CA PRO A 69 -11.58 2.57 16.24
C PRO A 69 -10.98 3.98 16.34
N VAL A 70 -9.67 4.08 16.48
CA VAL A 70 -8.96 5.35 16.68
C VAL A 70 -8.08 5.76 15.51
N MET A 71 -7.90 4.91 14.50
CA MET A 71 -6.92 5.10 13.43
C MET A 71 -7.60 5.13 12.06
N THR A 72 -7.42 6.23 11.35
CA THR A 72 -7.99 6.46 10.03
C THR A 72 -6.88 6.83 9.05
N PHE A 73 -6.83 6.11 7.94
CA PHE A 73 -5.99 6.40 6.79
C PHE A 73 -6.83 7.07 5.70
N LYS A 74 -6.32 8.16 5.12
CA LYS A 74 -6.95 8.84 3.99
C LYS A 74 -5.98 8.87 2.83
N LEU A 75 -6.45 8.43 1.67
CA LEU A 75 -5.74 8.50 0.41
C LEU A 75 -6.60 9.31 -0.55
N TRP A 76 -5.98 10.27 -1.20
CA TRP A 76 -6.55 11.00 -2.32
C TRP A 76 -5.49 11.06 -3.43
N GLU A 77 -5.85 10.76 -4.67
CA GLU A 77 -4.95 10.78 -5.82
C GLU A 77 -5.57 11.47 -7.05
N ARG A 78 -4.72 12.20 -7.79
CA ARG A 78 -5.02 12.76 -9.12
C ARG A 78 -4.03 12.16 -10.09
N PHE A 79 -4.51 11.53 -11.16
CA PHE A 79 -3.63 11.06 -12.23
C PHE A 79 -4.03 11.67 -13.56
N SER A 80 -3.05 12.23 -14.24
CA SER A 80 -3.12 12.74 -15.61
C SER A 80 -2.15 11.97 -16.51
N ASP A 81 -2.06 12.39 -17.76
CA ASP A 81 -1.05 11.91 -18.70
C ASP A 81 0.39 12.15 -18.22
N SER A 82 0.61 13.20 -17.44
CA SER A 82 1.91 13.81 -17.14
C SER A 82 2.36 13.58 -15.71
N CYS A 83 1.44 13.45 -14.75
CA CYS A 83 1.80 13.20 -13.36
C CYS A 83 0.75 12.40 -12.58
N LEU A 84 1.22 11.84 -11.46
CA LEU A 84 0.42 11.34 -10.36
C LEU A 84 0.66 12.23 -9.15
N GLU A 85 -0.40 12.78 -8.59
CA GLU A 85 -0.39 13.56 -7.35
C GLU A 85 -1.03 12.73 -6.25
N VAL A 86 -0.32 12.59 -5.12
CA VAL A 86 -0.75 11.76 -4.00
C VAL A 86 -0.82 12.59 -2.74
N SER A 87 -2.01 12.63 -2.14
CA SER A 87 -2.24 13.18 -0.80
C SER A 87 -2.62 12.02 0.14
N GLU A 88 -1.66 11.60 0.96
CA GLU A 88 -1.89 10.61 2.01
C GLU A 88 -1.81 11.24 3.39
N SER A 89 -2.67 10.78 4.31
CA SER A 89 -2.59 11.18 5.71
C SER A 89 -3.08 10.09 6.64
N MET A 90 -2.58 10.16 7.87
CA MET A 90 -3.00 9.31 8.98
C MET A 90 -3.54 10.17 10.11
N GLU A 91 -4.70 9.80 10.61
CA GLU A 91 -5.34 10.42 11.77
C GLU A 91 -5.41 9.41 12.92
N VAL A 92 -4.99 9.84 14.11
CA VAL A 92 -5.15 9.09 15.36
C VAL A 92 -6.00 9.92 16.31
N ASN A 93 -7.10 9.35 16.79
CA ASN A 93 -8.11 10.06 17.60
C ASN A 93 -8.60 11.36 16.95
N GLY A 94 -8.78 11.35 15.61
CA GLY A 94 -9.22 12.51 14.84
C GLY A 94 -8.15 13.60 14.63
N LYS A 95 -6.93 13.42 15.13
CA LYS A 95 -5.81 14.35 14.91
C LYS A 95 -4.86 13.78 13.87
N ARG A 96 -4.52 14.59 12.84
CA ARG A 96 -3.51 14.22 11.84
C ARG A 96 -2.15 14.02 12.51
N THR A 97 -1.57 12.82 12.37
CA THR A 97 -0.26 12.45 12.92
C THR A 97 0.78 12.19 11.82
N PHE A 98 0.33 12.00 10.58
CA PHE A 98 1.18 11.80 9.41
C PHE A 98 0.49 12.36 8.16
N GLY A 99 1.29 12.72 7.16
CA GLY A 99 0.85 13.28 5.88
C GLY A 99 1.47 14.66 5.64
N TYR A 100 1.53 15.03 4.36
CA TYR A 100 2.04 16.33 3.92
C TYR A 100 0.90 17.35 3.78
N ASP A 101 1.26 18.63 3.81
CA ASP A 101 0.30 19.71 3.54
C ASP A 101 0.02 19.90 2.05
N ALA A 102 0.96 19.49 1.19
CA ALA A 102 0.85 19.49 -0.25
C ALA A 102 1.02 18.07 -0.81
N PRO A 103 0.40 17.74 -1.95
CA PRO A 103 0.54 16.42 -2.56
C PRO A 103 1.99 16.16 -2.98
N ILE A 104 2.40 14.88 -2.88
CA ILE A 104 3.62 14.39 -3.51
C ILE A 104 3.34 14.26 -5.01
N ILE A 105 4.21 14.84 -5.85
CA ILE A 105 4.05 14.85 -7.31
C ILE A 105 5.06 13.90 -7.94
N TYR A 106 4.55 12.81 -8.52
CA TYR A 106 5.32 11.88 -9.34
C TYR A 106 5.16 12.27 -10.81
N LYS A 107 6.26 12.66 -11.45
CA LYS A 107 6.27 12.97 -12.89
C LYS A 107 6.56 11.70 -13.68
N ARG A 108 5.85 11.51 -14.79
CA ARG A 108 6.18 10.47 -15.76
C ARG A 108 7.56 10.77 -16.36
N VAL A 109 8.47 9.78 -16.33
CA VAL A 109 9.82 9.84 -16.91
C VAL A 109 9.92 8.97 -18.15
#